data_AF-A0A2X1XNR5-F1
#
_entry.id   AF-A0A2X1XNR5-F1
#
_cell.length_a   1.000
_cell.length_b   1.000
_cell.length_c   1.000
_cell.angle_alpha   90.00
_cell.angle_beta   90.00
_cell.angle_gamma   90.00
#
_symmetry.space_group_name_H-M   'P 1'
#
loop_
_entity.id
_entity.type
_entity.pdbx_description
1 polymer ?
#
loop_
_entity_poly.entity_id
_entity_poly.type
_entity_poly.pdbx_seq_one_letter_code
_entity_poly.pdbx_strand_id
1 'polypeptide(L)'
;MASTLKEDDVKDLTIGVQTATSQEDIGKNLGIKKLVSLPKTPDLVAQLDKGLIDGIIVEKCVGDNYELSNENLKIEDSFTLKLNFKGQPLD
;
A
#
# COMPACT_ATOMS: atom_id res chain seq x y z
N MET A 1 18.81 -6.46 -7.58
CA MET A 1 17.78 -6.69 -8.61
C MET A 1 16.50 -6.13 -8.02
N ALA A 2 16.05 -4.93 -8.43
CA ALA A 2 14.76 -4.41 -7.98
C ALA A 2 13.67 -5.06 -8.83
N SER A 3 12.77 -5.80 -8.19
CA SER A 3 11.67 -6.50 -8.85
C SER A 3 10.63 -5.45 -9.27
N THR A 4 10.58 -5.11 -10.55
CA THR A 4 9.53 -4.22 -11.06
C THR A 4 8.19 -4.96 -11.07
N LEU A 5 7.29 -4.63 -10.13
CA LEU A 5 5.90 -5.07 -10.15
C LEU A 5 5.20 -4.47 -11.39
N LYS A 6 4.65 -5.31 -12.25
CA LYS A 6 3.78 -4.93 -13.38
C LYS A 6 2.38 -4.63 -12.85
N GLU A 7 1.58 -3.89 -13.62
CA GLU A 7 0.19 -3.58 -13.27
C GLU A 7 -0.67 -4.83 -12.99
N ASP A 8 -0.33 -5.99 -13.58
CA ASP A 8 -0.99 -7.26 -13.26
C ASP A 8 -0.58 -7.83 -11.91
N ASP A 9 0.64 -7.56 -11.44
CA ASP A 9 1.15 -8.11 -10.18
C ASP A 9 0.43 -7.51 -8.95
N VAL A 10 -0.21 -6.34 -9.11
CA VAL A 10 -0.97 -5.68 -8.04
C VAL A 10 -2.45 -6.06 -7.99
N LYS A 11 -3.00 -6.63 -9.09
CA LYS A 11 -4.45 -6.91 -9.22
C LYS A 11 -4.95 -7.97 -8.25
N ASP A 12 -4.08 -8.86 -7.80
CA ASP A 12 -4.42 -9.93 -6.86
C ASP A 12 -4.14 -9.54 -5.39
N LEU A 13 -3.50 -8.39 -5.15
CA LEU A 13 -3.08 -7.97 -3.83
C LEU A 13 -4.23 -7.40 -3.00
N THR A 14 -4.27 -7.81 -1.75
CA THR A 14 -5.06 -7.19 -0.68
C THR A 14 -4.16 -6.22 0.06
N ILE A 15 -4.41 -4.92 -0.06
CA ILE A 15 -3.55 -3.87 0.50
C ILE A 15 -4.26 -3.14 1.64
N GLY A 16 -3.54 -2.94 2.74
CA GLY A 16 -3.99 -2.17 3.90
C GLY A 16 -3.64 -0.69 3.82
N VAL A 17 -4.51 0.18 4.34
CA VAL A 17 -4.26 1.63 4.42
C VAL A 17 -4.97 2.26 5.61
N GLN A 18 -4.43 3.36 6.13
CA GLN A 18 -5.09 4.12 7.19
C GLN A 18 -6.27 4.93 6.62
N THR A 19 -7.43 4.88 7.27
CA THR A 19 -8.61 5.66 6.88
C THR A 19 -8.36 7.16 6.93
N ALA A 20 -9.03 7.92 6.05
CA ALA A 20 -8.98 9.38 5.99
C ALA A 20 -7.57 9.94 5.71
N THR A 21 -6.82 9.24 4.86
CA THR A 21 -5.49 9.64 4.40
C THR A 21 -5.45 9.72 2.88
N SER A 22 -4.54 10.52 2.33
CA SER A 22 -4.34 10.60 0.86
C SER A 22 -3.96 9.25 0.25
N GLN A 23 -3.29 8.40 1.03
CA GLN A 23 -2.90 7.04 0.67
C GLN A 23 -4.12 6.15 0.42
N GLU A 24 -5.23 6.40 1.12
CA GLU A 24 -6.47 5.66 0.90
C GLU A 24 -7.02 5.94 -0.50
N ASP A 25 -7.01 7.21 -0.92
CA ASP A 25 -7.45 7.59 -2.26
C ASP A 25 -6.49 7.10 -3.34
N ILE A 26 -5.19 7.06 -3.06
CA ILE A 26 -4.22 6.37 -3.93
C ILE A 26 -4.61 4.90 -4.05
N GLY A 27 -4.79 4.20 -2.93
CA GLY A 27 -5.16 2.79 -2.81
C GLY A 27 -6.39 2.41 -3.65
N LYS A 28 -7.44 3.25 -3.61
CA LYS A 28 -8.67 3.08 -4.40
C LYS A 28 -8.42 3.11 -5.91
N ASN A 29 -7.39 3.83 -6.36
CA ASN A 29 -7.04 3.99 -7.76
C ASN A 29 -5.94 3.04 -8.25
N LEU A 30 -5.42 2.15 -7.40
CA LEU A 30 -4.31 1.24 -7.74
C LEU A 30 -4.71 0.03 -8.59
N GLY A 31 -6.00 -0.25 -8.76
CA GLY A 31 -6.46 -1.45 -9.47
C GLY A 31 -6.17 -2.77 -8.74
N ILE A 32 -6.02 -2.71 -7.41
CA ILE A 32 -5.77 -3.86 -6.53
C ILE A 32 -7.03 -4.69 -6.29
N LYS A 33 -6.88 -5.95 -5.82
CA LYS A 33 -8.01 -6.85 -5.52
C LYS A 33 -8.93 -6.29 -4.45
N LYS A 34 -8.33 -5.79 -3.37
CA LYS A 34 -9.06 -5.33 -2.19
C LYS A 34 -8.23 -4.31 -1.42
N LEU A 35 -8.86 -3.20 -1.07
CA LEU A 35 -8.34 -2.25 -0.10
C LEU A 35 -8.94 -2.53 1.28
N VAL A 36 -8.11 -2.66 2.31
CA VAL A 36 -8.52 -2.79 3.71
C VAL A 36 -8.19 -1.49 4.43
N SER A 37 -9.21 -0.71 4.76
CA SER A 37 -9.04 0.57 5.46
C SER A 37 -9.27 0.41 6.96
N LEU A 38 -8.28 0.75 7.79
CA LEU A 38 -8.38 0.72 9.26
C LEU A 38 -7.98 2.07 9.87
N PRO A 39 -8.47 2.43 11.07
CA PRO A 39 -8.15 3.70 11.70
C PRO A 39 -6.71 3.80 12.23
N LYS A 40 -6.06 2.66 12.50
CA LYS A 40 -4.76 2.62 13.17
C LYS A 40 -3.76 1.76 12.39
N THR A 41 -2.60 2.33 12.10
CA THR A 41 -1.49 1.63 11.43
C THR A 41 -1.04 0.35 12.15
N PRO A 42 -0.94 0.30 13.49
CA PRO A 42 -0.64 -0.96 14.20
C PRO A 42 -1.59 -2.12 13.88
N ASP A 43 -2.88 -1.85 13.65
CA ASP A 43 -3.85 -2.89 13.32
C ASP A 43 -3.61 -3.44 11.90
N LEU A 44 -3.16 -2.58 10.97
CA LEU A 44 -2.77 -2.99 9.62
C LEU A 44 -1.50 -3.86 9.67
N VAL A 45 -0.49 -3.45 10.44
CA VAL A 45 0.74 -4.24 10.65
C VAL A 45 0.41 -5.60 11.25
N ALA A 46 -0.50 -5.67 12.21
CA ALA A 46 -0.94 -6.94 12.78
C ALA A 46 -1.69 -7.84 11.78
N GLN A 47 -2.38 -7.28 10.79
CA GLN A 47 -2.98 -8.07 9.71
C GLN A 47 -1.93 -8.57 8.72
N LEU A 48 -0.92 -7.74 8.41
CA LEU A 48 0.19 -8.11 7.56
C LEU A 48 1.00 -9.26 8.17
N ASP A 49 1.32 -9.17 9.46
CA ASP A 49 2.05 -10.22 10.21
C ASP A 49 1.28 -11.55 10.23
N LYS A 50 -0.06 -11.49 10.26
CA LYS A 50 -0.93 -12.68 10.19
C LYS A 50 -1.14 -13.20 8.76
N GLY A 51 -0.60 -12.54 7.74
CA GLY A 51 -0.82 -12.88 6.33
C GLY A 51 -2.27 -12.66 5.86
N LEU A 52 -3.03 -11.80 6.53
CA LEU A 52 -4.41 -11.47 6.15
C LEU A 52 -4.49 -10.42 5.02
N ILE A 53 -3.42 -9.65 4.87
CA ILE A 53 -3.20 -8.68 3.79
C ILE A 53 -1.78 -8.88 3.25
N ASP A 54 -1.56 -8.50 1.99
CA ASP A 54 -0.31 -8.71 1.27
C ASP A 54 0.67 -7.53 1.42
N GLY A 55 0.18 -6.38 1.87
CA GLY A 55 1.01 -5.19 2.09
C GLY A 55 0.24 -4.02 2.70
N ILE A 56 0.95 -2.95 3.05
CA ILE A 56 0.38 -1.70 3.55
C ILE A 56 0.94 -0.49 2.79
N ILE A 57 0.12 0.55 2.62
CA ILE A 57 0.57 1.85 2.09
C ILE A 57 0.69 2.82 3.25
N VAL A 58 1.90 3.34 3.46
CA VAL A 58 2.22 4.32 4.52
C VAL A 58 3.19 5.37 3.99
N GLU A 59 3.34 6.48 4.71
CA GLU A 59 4.43 7.41 4.44
C GLU A 59 5.79 6.75 4.72
N LYS A 60 6.81 7.16 3.96
CA LYS A 60 8.16 6.60 4.07
C LYS A 60 8.70 6.62 5.50
N CYS A 61 8.63 7.78 6.19
CA CYS A 61 9.10 7.90 7.58
C CYS A 61 8.38 6.93 8.55
N VAL A 62 7.12 6.61 8.28
CA VAL A 62 6.36 5.65 9.10
C VAL A 62 6.79 4.23 8.78
N GLY A 63 6.94 3.89 7.50
CA GLY A 63 7.48 2.61 7.04
C GLY A 63 8.86 2.34 7.63
N ASP A 64 9.79 3.31 7.51
CA ASP A 64 11.17 3.21 7.98
C ASP A 64 11.21 2.89 9.49
N ASN A 65 10.36 3.54 10.29
CA ASN A 65 10.23 3.24 11.73
C ASN A 65 9.72 1.82 11.99
N TYR A 66 8.77 1.33 11.20
CA TYR A 66 8.23 -0.03 11.36
C TYR A 66 9.25 -1.10 10.99
N GLU A 67 10.01 -0.91 9.90
CA GLU A 67 11.09 -1.82 9.49
C GLU A 67 12.21 -1.87 10.54
N LEU A 68 12.63 -0.71 11.08
CA LEU A 68 13.60 -0.66 12.18
C LEU A 68 13.12 -1.38 13.44
N SER A 69 11.82 -1.36 13.70
CA SER A 69 11.22 -1.97 14.89
C SER A 69 10.88 -3.46 14.74
N ASN A 70 10.87 -3.99 13.52
CA ASN A 70 10.43 -5.34 13.23
C ASN A 70 11.20 -5.92 12.03
N GLU A 71 12.16 -6.81 12.30
CA GLU A 71 13.01 -7.46 11.28
C GLU A 71 12.23 -8.32 10.26
N ASN A 72 10.97 -8.67 10.56
CA ASN A 72 10.09 -9.38 9.63
C ASN A 72 9.39 -8.46 8.61
N LEU A 73 9.47 -7.15 8.79
CA LEU A 73 8.96 -6.18 7.82
C LEU A 73 10.10 -5.75 6.89
N LYS A 74 9.80 -5.63 5.61
CA LYS A 74 10.71 -5.05 4.62
C LYS A 74 10.00 -3.97 3.85
N ILE A 75 10.69 -2.86 3.64
CA ILE A 75 10.20 -1.79 2.78
C ILE A 75 10.64 -2.09 1.35
N GLU A 76 9.66 -2.19 0.45
CA GLU A 76 9.92 -2.12 -0.97
C GLU A 76 9.99 -0.65 -1.39
N ASP A 77 11.20 -0.08 -1.37
CA ASP A 77 11.50 1.34 -1.67
C ASP A 77 11.24 1.71 -3.15
N SER A 78 10.87 0.74 -3.99
CA SER A 78 10.80 0.88 -5.45
C SER A 78 9.50 0.32 -6.00
N PHE A 79 8.39 1.04 -5.86
CA PHE A 79 7.21 0.82 -6.71
C PHE A 79 7.00 2.01 -7.65
N THR A 80 7.05 1.75 -8.96
CA THR A 80 6.62 2.73 -9.96
C THR A 80 5.18 2.44 -10.30
N LEU A 81 4.27 3.16 -9.65
CA LEU A 81 2.85 3.09 -9.99
C LEU A 81 2.55 4.14 -11.06
N LYS A 82 2.29 3.68 -12.28
CA LYS A 82 1.71 4.53 -13.32
C LYS A 82 0.25 4.77 -12.96
N LEU A 83 0.01 5.79 -12.15
CA LEU A 83 -1.33 6.30 -11.93
C LEU A 83 -1.85 6.83 -13.27
N ASN A 84 -2.74 6.08 -13.91
CA ASN A 84 -3.55 6.61 -15.00
C ASN A 84 -4.55 7.59 -14.38
N PHE A 85 -4.11 8.83 -14.19
CA PHE A 85 -5.03 9.94 -14.00
C PHE A 85 -5.84 10.07 -15.28
N LYS A 86 -7.01 9.43 -15.32
CA LYS A 86 -8.08 9.88 -16.21
C LYS A 86 -8.49 11.24 -15.66
N GLY A 87 -7.81 12.29 -16.12
CA GLY A 87 -8.27 13.65 -15.90
C GLY A 87 -9.72 13.69 -16.34
N GLN A 88 -10.64 13.90 -15.39
CA GLN A 88 -11.94 14.40 -15.77
C GLN A 88 -11.67 15.72 -16.50
N PRO A 89 -12.21 15.91 -17.71
CA PRO A 89 -12.15 17.22 -18.33
C PRO A 89 -12.74 18.23 -17.35
N LEU A 90 -11.99 19.28 -17.06
CA LEU A 90 -12.54 20.48 -16.45
C LEU A 90 -13.47 21.07 -17.51
N ASP A 91 -14.78 20.99 -17.27
CA ASP A 91 -15.76 21.83 -17.97
C ASP A 91 -15.47 23.32 -17.70
#